data_AF-A0A949UHL1-F1
#
_entry.id   AF-A0A949UHL1-F1
#
_cell.length_a   1.000
_cell.length_b   1.000
_cell.length_c   1.000
_cell.angle_alpha   90.00
_cell.angle_beta   90.00
_cell.angle_gamma   90.00
#
_symmetry.space_group_name_H-M   'P 1'
#
loop_
_entity.id
_entity.type
_entity.pdbx_description
1 polymer ?
#
loop_
_entity_poly.entity_id
_entity_poly.type
_entity_poly.pdbx_seq_one_letter_code
_entity_poly.pdbx_strand_id
1 'polypeptide(L)'
;MQLRGCGTALVTPFRQDGSVDEPALRNLVTWQVESGIDFLVPCGTTGETPTLSHDEWLKVIDITVEVAAGRVPIVAGATSNSTHEAVEKAKEAAARPGVDAILTASPYYNKPTQEGQYRHFHAIAEAVDKPIILYNVPGRTGANIEPVTLARLAEVPHIAGVKEASGNIAQIAEVCNAVPEHFLVFSGDDAITLPVIALGGVGIISVASNEIPHEMAEMTRAALNNDWVSARRIHRKYLALMQGNFIESNPLPVKAVLAMMGKLEEVYRLPLAPMRRDTRSKLQKIAAEAGVIAKPASGPSEGIHFFIYENWLAGPHKIVLHRSTCGQCNHGRGRPSGHDANHARWHGPYATLSEAREASQSMTGVLIRSECKCI
;
A
#
# COMPACT_ATOMS: atom_id res chain seq x y z
N MET A 1 9.87 -20.14 -17.41
CA MET A 1 10.39 -18.85 -16.89
C MET A 1 10.83 -19.05 -15.45
N GLN A 2 11.88 -18.36 -14.98
CA GLN A 2 12.36 -18.48 -13.59
C GLN A 2 11.72 -17.40 -12.72
N LEU A 3 11.14 -17.78 -11.56
CA LEU A 3 10.59 -16.82 -10.59
C LEU A 3 11.73 -16.13 -9.84
N ARG A 4 12.11 -14.93 -10.27
CA ARG A 4 13.18 -14.09 -9.70
C ARG A 4 12.90 -12.63 -10.05
N GLY A 5 13.42 -11.68 -9.27
CA GLY A 5 13.27 -10.26 -9.54
C GLY A 5 12.10 -9.60 -8.80
N CYS A 6 11.49 -8.60 -9.41
CA CYS A 6 10.41 -7.83 -8.83
C CYS A 6 9.06 -8.37 -9.29
N GLY A 7 8.25 -8.83 -8.34
CA GLY A 7 6.86 -9.19 -8.58
C GLY A 7 5.89 -8.20 -7.95
N THR A 8 4.83 -7.82 -8.67
CA THR A 8 3.83 -6.89 -8.15
C THR A 8 2.73 -7.63 -7.40
N ALA A 9 2.57 -7.32 -6.11
CA ALA A 9 1.38 -7.69 -5.34
C ALA A 9 0.21 -6.81 -5.79
N LEU A 10 -0.51 -7.24 -6.83
CA LEU A 10 -1.51 -6.43 -7.51
C LEU A 10 -2.64 -6.01 -6.57
N VAL A 11 -3.03 -4.74 -6.66
CA VAL A 11 -4.31 -4.27 -6.13
C VAL A 11 -5.46 -4.84 -6.97
N THR A 12 -6.65 -4.94 -6.37
CA THR A 12 -7.89 -5.21 -7.10
C THR A 12 -8.69 -3.90 -7.23
N PRO A 13 -8.84 -3.34 -8.45
CA PRO A 13 -9.70 -2.18 -8.68
C PRO A 13 -11.18 -2.52 -8.48
N PHE A 14 -11.92 -1.60 -7.88
CA PHE A 14 -13.36 -1.72 -7.69
C PHE A 14 -14.07 -0.47 -8.25
N ARG A 15 -15.28 -0.66 -8.74
CA ARG A 15 -16.21 0.41 -9.11
C ARG A 15 -16.90 0.97 -7.88
N GLN A 16 -17.55 2.13 -7.98
CA GLN A 16 -18.35 2.72 -6.88
C GLN A 16 -19.41 1.79 -6.30
N ASP A 17 -19.98 0.86 -7.09
CA ASP A 17 -20.95 -0.13 -6.61
C ASP A 17 -20.31 -1.31 -5.85
N GLY A 18 -18.98 -1.30 -5.72
CA GLY A 18 -18.19 -2.32 -5.05
C GLY A 18 -17.77 -3.46 -5.96
N SER A 19 -18.30 -3.61 -7.18
CA SER A 19 -17.93 -4.69 -8.11
C SER A 19 -16.50 -4.53 -8.64
N VAL A 20 -15.88 -5.63 -9.10
CA VAL A 20 -14.53 -5.59 -9.71
C VAL A 20 -14.53 -4.72 -10.97
N ASP A 21 -13.63 -3.75 -11.03
CA ASP A 21 -13.43 -2.91 -12.22
C ASP A 21 -12.46 -3.59 -13.20
N GLU A 22 -13.01 -4.46 -14.06
CA GLU A 22 -12.20 -5.24 -15.00
C GLU A 22 -11.41 -4.37 -16.00
N PRO A 23 -11.97 -3.32 -16.63
CA PRO A 23 -11.17 -2.42 -17.47
C PRO A 23 -9.96 -1.83 -16.74
N ALA A 24 -10.13 -1.35 -15.51
CA ALA A 24 -9.01 -0.83 -14.72
C ALA A 24 -7.98 -1.93 -14.40
N LEU A 25 -8.42 -3.13 -14.03
CA LEU A 25 -7.53 -4.26 -13.79
C LEU A 25 -6.72 -4.63 -15.04
N ARG A 26 -7.38 -4.72 -16.20
CA ARG A 26 -6.71 -5.02 -17.49
C ARG A 26 -5.66 -3.98 -17.85
N ASN A 27 -5.97 -2.70 -17.64
CA ASN A 27 -5.03 -1.60 -17.89
C ASN A 27 -3.84 -1.63 -16.91
N LEU A 28 -4.09 -1.94 -15.63
CA LEU A 28 -3.02 -2.10 -14.64
C LEU A 28 -2.09 -3.25 -15.00
N VAL A 29 -2.63 -4.44 -15.32
CA VAL A 29 -1.83 -5.61 -15.71
C VAL A 29 -1.00 -5.31 -16.96
N THR A 30 -1.61 -4.68 -17.98
CA THR A 30 -0.91 -4.27 -19.20
C THR A 30 0.26 -3.34 -18.88
N TRP A 31 0.01 -2.30 -18.10
CA TRP A 31 1.02 -1.32 -17.72
C TRP A 31 2.16 -1.94 -16.90
N GLN A 32 1.85 -2.87 -16.00
CA GLN A 32 2.85 -3.59 -15.21
C GLN A 32 3.79 -4.41 -16.10
N VAL A 33 3.24 -5.19 -17.03
CA VAL A 33 4.01 -5.98 -18.00
C VAL A 33 4.87 -5.08 -18.90
N GLU A 34 4.29 -4.00 -19.44
CA GLU A 34 5.00 -3.05 -20.30
C GLU A 34 6.10 -2.28 -19.57
N SER A 35 5.95 -2.07 -18.26
CA SER A 35 6.96 -1.42 -17.42
C SER A 35 8.13 -2.35 -17.05
N GLY A 36 8.05 -3.63 -17.42
CA GLY A 36 9.11 -4.61 -17.22
C GLY A 36 9.14 -5.22 -15.82
N ILE A 37 7.97 -5.44 -15.21
CA ILE A 37 7.86 -6.29 -14.02
C ILE A 37 8.28 -7.73 -14.35
N ASP A 38 8.85 -8.45 -13.39
CA ASP A 38 9.35 -9.80 -13.65
C ASP A 38 8.26 -10.88 -13.43
N PHE A 39 7.25 -10.62 -12.59
CA PHE A 39 6.07 -11.48 -12.39
C PHE A 39 4.90 -10.74 -11.72
N LEU A 40 3.71 -11.34 -11.70
CA LEU A 40 2.51 -10.74 -11.10
C LEU A 40 1.89 -11.64 -10.05
N VAL A 41 1.38 -11.04 -8.97
CA VAL A 41 0.74 -11.73 -7.86
C VAL A 41 -0.69 -11.20 -7.66
N PRO A 42 -1.69 -11.70 -8.42
CA PRO A 42 -3.09 -11.38 -8.17
C PRO A 42 -3.58 -12.04 -6.88
N CYS A 43 -4.62 -11.44 -6.28
CA CYS A 43 -5.31 -12.00 -5.12
C CYS A 43 -4.40 -12.31 -3.91
N GLY A 44 -3.32 -11.53 -3.72
CA GLY A 44 -2.61 -11.45 -2.44
C GLY A 44 -3.30 -10.51 -1.44
N THR A 45 -2.65 -10.22 -0.32
CA THR A 45 -3.19 -9.27 0.69
C THR A 45 -3.49 -7.89 0.10
N THR A 46 -2.63 -7.38 -0.77
CA THR A 46 -2.79 -6.10 -1.46
C THR A 46 -3.98 -6.08 -2.42
N GLY A 47 -4.38 -7.25 -2.92
CA GLY A 47 -5.55 -7.43 -3.78
C GLY A 47 -6.87 -7.55 -3.02
N GLU A 48 -6.88 -7.30 -1.71
CA GLU A 48 -8.08 -7.33 -0.85
C GLU A 48 -8.80 -8.69 -0.86
N THR A 49 -8.08 -9.80 -1.03
CA THR A 49 -8.66 -11.16 -1.11
C THR A 49 -9.68 -11.52 -0.03
N PRO A 50 -9.54 -11.10 1.25
CA PRO A 50 -10.55 -11.40 2.26
C PRO A 50 -11.95 -10.83 1.97
N THR A 51 -12.09 -9.85 1.07
CA THR A 51 -13.36 -9.23 0.70
C THR A 51 -13.79 -9.56 -0.73
N LEU A 52 -13.08 -10.47 -1.41
CA LEU A 52 -13.50 -11.03 -2.69
C LEU A 52 -14.41 -12.24 -2.46
N SER A 53 -15.50 -12.33 -3.23
CA SER A 53 -16.20 -13.60 -3.38
C SER A 53 -15.33 -14.62 -4.12
N HIS A 54 -15.73 -15.89 -4.07
CA HIS A 54 -15.04 -16.95 -4.79
C HIS A 54 -14.98 -16.69 -6.31
N ASP A 55 -16.10 -16.30 -6.91
CA ASP A 55 -16.17 -16.01 -8.35
C ASP A 55 -15.29 -14.81 -8.73
N GLU A 56 -15.24 -13.77 -7.89
CA GLU A 56 -14.37 -12.62 -8.12
C GLU A 56 -12.90 -12.95 -7.97
N TRP A 57 -12.55 -13.80 -7.01
CA TRP A 57 -11.18 -14.31 -6.84
C TRP A 57 -10.70 -15.02 -8.10
N LEU A 58 -11.50 -15.95 -8.64
CA LEU A 58 -11.18 -16.61 -9.92
C LEU A 58 -11.10 -15.63 -11.07
N LYS A 59 -12.08 -14.72 -11.17
CA LYS A 59 -12.14 -13.73 -12.24
C LYS A 59 -10.93 -12.81 -12.29
N VAL A 60 -10.43 -12.36 -11.12
CA VAL A 60 -9.22 -11.53 -11.04
C VAL A 60 -7.98 -12.31 -11.50
N ILE A 61 -7.86 -13.59 -11.12
CA ILE A 61 -6.77 -14.46 -11.59
C ILE A 61 -6.85 -14.61 -13.11
N ASP A 62 -8.02 -14.96 -13.64
CA ASP A 62 -8.25 -15.19 -15.06
C ASP A 62 -7.92 -13.97 -15.92
N ILE A 63 -8.41 -12.79 -15.53
CA ILE A 63 -8.10 -11.53 -16.22
C ILE A 63 -6.59 -11.27 -16.20
N THR A 64 -5.93 -11.53 -15.07
CA THR A 64 -4.48 -11.31 -14.94
C THR A 64 -3.71 -12.23 -15.87
N VAL A 65 -4.07 -13.52 -15.92
CA VAL A 65 -3.47 -14.51 -16.85
C VAL A 65 -3.71 -14.11 -18.30
N GLU A 66 -4.96 -13.82 -18.65
CA GLU A 66 -5.38 -13.46 -20.02
C GLU A 66 -4.57 -12.27 -20.53
N VAL A 67 -4.49 -11.19 -19.73
CA VAL A 67 -3.78 -9.98 -20.13
C VAL A 67 -2.27 -10.19 -20.10
N ALA A 68 -1.71 -10.89 -19.12
CA ALA A 68 -0.28 -11.19 -19.12
C ALA A 68 0.13 -12.02 -20.35
N ALA A 69 -0.75 -12.90 -20.84
CA ALA A 69 -0.57 -13.67 -22.07
C ALA A 69 0.78 -14.41 -22.13
N GLY A 70 1.21 -14.95 -20.99
CA GLY A 70 2.49 -15.69 -20.85
C GLY A 70 3.75 -14.83 -20.95
N ARG A 71 3.64 -13.49 -20.97
CA ARG A 71 4.81 -12.59 -21.03
C ARG A 71 5.60 -12.53 -19.72
N VAL A 72 4.91 -12.72 -18.60
CA VAL A 72 5.50 -12.81 -17.25
C VAL A 72 4.77 -13.91 -16.47
N PRO A 73 5.43 -14.57 -15.49
CA PRO A 73 4.79 -15.56 -14.66
C PRO A 73 3.67 -15.00 -13.77
N ILE A 74 2.66 -15.82 -13.49
CA ILE A 74 1.56 -15.51 -12.57
C ILE A 74 1.66 -16.37 -11.31
N VAL A 75 1.71 -15.70 -10.15
CA VAL A 75 1.69 -16.34 -8.82
C VAL A 75 0.34 -16.06 -8.14
N ALA A 76 -0.59 -17.01 -8.18
CA ALA A 76 -1.94 -16.80 -7.67
C ALA A 76 -1.98 -16.88 -6.13
N GLY A 77 -2.60 -15.89 -5.47
CA GLY A 77 -2.81 -15.93 -4.02
C GLY A 77 -3.92 -16.89 -3.62
N ALA A 78 -3.61 -17.88 -2.77
CA ALA A 78 -4.53 -18.94 -2.32
C ALA A 78 -4.50 -19.14 -0.80
N THR A 79 -4.34 -18.07 -0.02
CA THR A 79 -4.31 -18.16 1.45
C THR A 79 -5.69 -18.47 2.04
N SER A 80 -5.74 -19.33 3.05
CA SER A 80 -6.83 -19.48 4.03
C SER A 80 -6.23 -19.87 5.39
N ASN A 81 -6.94 -19.59 6.49
CA ASN A 81 -6.57 -20.07 7.82
C ASN A 81 -7.12 -21.48 8.14
N SER A 82 -7.93 -22.04 7.25
CA SER A 82 -8.38 -23.43 7.27
C SER A 82 -7.55 -24.26 6.29
N THR A 83 -6.88 -25.31 6.75
CA THR A 83 -6.05 -26.17 5.88
C THR A 83 -6.86 -26.79 4.75
N HIS A 84 -8.09 -27.25 5.05
CA HIS A 84 -8.97 -27.82 4.03
C HIS A 84 -9.27 -26.81 2.92
N GLU A 85 -9.67 -25.59 3.29
CA GLU A 85 -9.93 -24.54 2.29
C GLU A 85 -8.67 -24.10 1.54
N ALA A 86 -7.53 -24.02 2.21
CA ALA A 86 -6.27 -23.65 1.57
C ALA A 86 -5.84 -24.69 0.52
N VAL A 87 -6.04 -25.98 0.80
CA VAL A 87 -5.83 -27.07 -0.14
C VAL A 87 -6.76 -26.94 -1.36
N GLU A 88 -8.06 -26.73 -1.16
CA GLU A 88 -9.01 -26.61 -2.27
C GLU A 88 -8.74 -25.36 -3.12
N LYS A 89 -8.46 -24.20 -2.49
CA LYS A 89 -8.06 -22.98 -3.21
C LYS A 89 -6.76 -23.16 -3.99
N ALA A 90 -5.78 -23.88 -3.44
CA ALA A 90 -4.52 -24.14 -4.13
C ALA A 90 -4.75 -25.02 -5.36
N LYS A 91 -5.53 -26.11 -5.24
CA LYS A 91 -5.88 -26.98 -6.37
C LYS A 91 -6.57 -26.22 -7.48
N GLU A 92 -7.55 -25.40 -7.13
CA GLU A 92 -8.34 -24.67 -8.10
C GLU A 92 -7.52 -23.61 -8.83
N ALA A 93 -6.70 -22.84 -8.11
CA ALA A 93 -5.77 -21.89 -8.73
C ALA A 93 -4.73 -22.61 -9.60
N ALA A 94 -4.17 -23.74 -9.15
CA ALA A 94 -3.19 -24.52 -9.89
C ALA A 94 -3.76 -25.15 -11.17
N ALA A 95 -5.06 -25.45 -11.18
CA ALA A 95 -5.77 -25.98 -12.34
C ALA A 95 -6.04 -24.92 -13.44
N ARG A 96 -5.89 -23.62 -13.12
CA ARG A 96 -6.06 -22.54 -14.11
C ARG A 96 -4.87 -22.53 -15.08
N PRO A 97 -5.10 -22.68 -16.41
CA PRO A 97 -4.03 -22.52 -17.39
C PRO A 97 -3.39 -21.14 -17.25
N GLY A 98 -2.05 -21.07 -17.31
CA GLY A 98 -1.30 -19.81 -17.19
C GLY A 98 -1.02 -19.33 -15.76
N VAL A 99 -1.48 -20.05 -14.72
CA VAL A 99 -0.94 -19.91 -13.37
C VAL A 99 0.35 -20.72 -13.25
N ASP A 100 1.43 -20.07 -12.81
CA ASP A 100 2.77 -20.66 -12.74
C ASP A 100 3.16 -21.10 -11.32
N ALA A 101 2.65 -20.42 -10.30
CA ALA A 101 2.89 -20.76 -8.90
C ALA A 101 1.76 -20.28 -7.99
N ILE A 102 1.78 -20.73 -6.73
CA ILE A 102 0.82 -20.37 -5.70
C ILE A 102 1.51 -19.59 -4.59
N LEU A 103 0.89 -18.51 -4.10
CA LEU A 103 1.32 -17.81 -2.88
C LEU A 103 0.33 -18.11 -1.74
N THR A 104 0.83 -18.66 -0.63
CA THR A 104 -0.01 -18.94 0.54
C THR A 104 0.67 -18.56 1.86
N ALA A 105 -0.05 -17.86 2.74
CA ALA A 105 0.48 -17.37 4.01
C ALA A 105 0.20 -18.31 5.18
N SER A 106 0.89 -18.08 6.31
CA SER A 106 0.52 -18.76 7.56
C SER A 106 -0.94 -18.50 7.92
N PRO A 107 -1.64 -19.49 8.51
CA PRO A 107 -3.00 -19.31 9.00
C PRO A 107 -3.12 -18.09 9.92
N TYR A 108 -3.99 -17.16 9.55
CA TYR A 108 -4.28 -15.96 10.31
C TYR A 108 -5.37 -16.21 11.36
N TYR A 109 -5.41 -15.37 12.39
CA TYR A 109 -6.38 -15.39 13.50
C TYR A 109 -6.22 -16.56 14.49
N ASN A 110 -6.17 -17.81 14.00
CA ASN A 110 -6.15 -19.02 14.83
C ASN A 110 -4.75 -19.38 15.40
N LYS A 111 -3.68 -18.74 14.93
CA LYS A 111 -2.32 -18.79 15.50
C LYS A 111 -1.79 -20.22 15.75
N PRO A 112 -1.65 -21.06 14.71
CA PRO A 112 -1.13 -22.41 14.88
C PRO A 112 0.31 -22.43 15.41
N THR A 113 0.67 -23.51 16.10
CA THR A 113 2.05 -23.80 16.51
C THR A 113 2.96 -23.99 15.28
N GLN A 114 4.28 -24.01 15.47
CA GLN A 114 5.24 -24.30 14.38
C GLN A 114 4.93 -25.64 13.67
N GLU A 115 4.60 -26.68 14.42
CA GLU A 115 4.21 -27.97 13.83
C GLU A 115 2.85 -27.90 13.10
N GLY A 116 1.91 -27.10 13.60
CA GLY A 116 0.66 -26.82 12.89
C GLY A 116 0.89 -26.10 11.56
N GLN A 117 1.80 -25.11 11.53
CA GLN A 117 2.21 -24.43 10.31
C GLN A 117 2.89 -25.40 9.32
N TYR A 118 3.80 -26.24 9.80
CA TYR A 118 4.45 -27.26 8.97
C TYR A 118 3.42 -28.17 8.29
N ARG A 119 2.50 -28.76 9.06
CA ARG A 119 1.46 -29.67 8.52
C ARG A 119 0.50 -28.97 7.58
N HIS A 120 0.16 -27.71 7.84
CA HIS A 120 -0.69 -26.90 6.98
C HIS A 120 -0.06 -26.74 5.58
N PHE A 121 1.19 -26.31 5.52
CA PHE A 121 1.87 -26.12 4.23
C PHE A 121 2.20 -27.44 3.53
N HIS A 122 2.57 -28.48 4.29
CA HIS A 122 2.79 -29.82 3.73
C HIS A 122 1.53 -30.36 3.04
N ALA A 123 0.36 -30.25 3.68
CA ALA A 123 -0.90 -30.70 3.09
C ALA A 123 -1.26 -29.95 1.79
N ILE A 124 -0.91 -28.66 1.69
CA ILE A 124 -1.08 -27.88 0.46
C ILE A 124 -0.12 -28.37 -0.63
N ALA A 125 1.15 -28.59 -0.28
CA ALA A 125 2.18 -29.06 -1.19
C ALA A 125 1.92 -30.46 -1.75
N GLU A 126 1.33 -31.36 -0.96
CA GLU A 126 0.91 -32.69 -1.42
C GLU A 126 -0.27 -32.67 -2.40
N ALA A 127 -1.04 -31.58 -2.43
CA ALA A 127 -2.27 -31.48 -3.21
C ALA A 127 -2.09 -30.86 -4.60
N VAL A 128 -0.94 -30.26 -4.91
CA VAL A 128 -0.70 -29.54 -6.17
C VAL A 128 0.69 -29.78 -6.72
N ASP A 129 0.81 -29.87 -8.05
CA ASP A 129 2.09 -30.07 -8.74
C ASP A 129 2.82 -28.75 -9.06
N LYS A 130 2.21 -27.61 -8.71
CA LYS A 130 2.74 -26.26 -8.99
C LYS A 130 3.66 -25.79 -7.86
N PRO A 131 4.72 -25.01 -8.16
CA PRO A 131 5.53 -24.35 -7.13
C PRO A 131 4.69 -23.52 -6.16
N ILE A 132 5.00 -23.64 -4.87
CA ILE A 132 4.38 -22.90 -3.78
C ILE A 132 5.42 -21.97 -3.17
N ILE A 133 5.06 -20.69 -3.09
CA ILE A 133 5.75 -19.66 -2.33
C ILE A 133 5.00 -19.48 -1.02
N LEU A 134 5.67 -19.77 0.09
CA LEU A 134 5.15 -19.52 1.43
C LEU A 134 5.15 -18.02 1.70
N TYR A 135 4.28 -17.53 2.57
CA TYR A 135 4.24 -16.11 2.94
C TYR A 135 4.26 -15.93 4.45
N ASN A 136 5.43 -15.54 4.97
CA ASN A 136 5.60 -15.20 6.38
C ASN A 136 5.31 -13.72 6.61
N VAL A 137 4.22 -13.39 7.33
CA VAL A 137 3.82 -12.01 7.65
C VAL A 137 3.19 -11.92 9.04
N PRO A 138 3.99 -12.11 10.11
CA PRO A 138 3.50 -12.19 11.48
C PRO A 138 2.68 -10.98 11.92
N GLY A 139 2.98 -9.78 11.39
CA GLY A 139 2.20 -8.56 11.66
C GLY A 139 0.74 -8.60 11.18
N ARG A 140 0.37 -9.55 10.32
CA ARG A 140 -1.01 -9.76 9.84
C ARG A 140 -1.61 -11.08 10.30
N THR A 141 -0.82 -12.16 10.35
CA THR A 141 -1.30 -13.49 10.73
C THR A 141 -1.37 -13.67 12.24
N GLY A 142 -0.53 -12.94 13.00
CA GLY A 142 -0.31 -13.17 14.42
C GLY A 142 0.53 -14.42 14.74
N ALA A 143 1.17 -15.01 13.73
CA ALA A 143 2.05 -16.18 13.85
C ALA A 143 3.24 -16.05 12.90
N ASN A 144 4.44 -16.29 13.42
CA ASN A 144 5.70 -16.28 12.67
C ASN A 144 6.06 -17.70 12.24
N ILE A 145 6.51 -17.88 10.99
CA ILE A 145 7.22 -19.09 10.56
C ILE A 145 8.67 -18.93 11.01
N GLU A 146 9.11 -19.76 11.96
CA GLU A 146 10.49 -19.71 12.43
C GLU A 146 11.47 -20.30 11.39
N PRO A 147 12.75 -19.85 11.36
CA PRO A 147 13.74 -20.37 10.41
C PRO A 147 13.86 -21.89 10.39
N VAL A 148 13.80 -22.54 11.56
CA VAL A 148 13.85 -24.01 11.68
C VAL A 148 12.65 -24.68 10.98
N THR A 149 11.45 -24.13 11.15
CA THR A 149 10.25 -24.63 10.47
C THR A 149 10.34 -24.41 8.96
N LEU A 150 10.85 -23.25 8.55
CA LEU A 150 11.02 -22.93 7.15
C LEU A 150 12.06 -23.82 6.47
N ALA A 151 13.17 -24.12 7.14
CA ALA A 151 14.19 -25.06 6.64
C ALA A 151 13.60 -26.47 6.46
N ARG A 152 12.77 -26.95 7.40
CA ARG A 152 12.04 -28.23 7.22
C ARG A 152 11.10 -28.19 6.02
N LEU A 153 10.41 -27.07 5.80
CA LEU A 153 9.48 -26.91 4.68
C LEU A 153 10.21 -26.79 3.34
N ALA A 154 11.43 -26.27 3.31
CA ALA A 154 12.24 -26.15 2.10
C ALA A 154 12.63 -27.51 1.50
N GLU A 155 12.60 -28.58 2.29
CA GLU A 155 12.84 -29.95 1.83
C GLU A 155 11.57 -30.65 1.27
N VAL A 156 10.40 -30.03 1.39
CA VAL A 156 9.13 -30.60 0.91
C VAL A 156 8.99 -30.33 -0.60
N PRO A 157 8.68 -31.34 -1.43
CA PRO A 157 8.43 -31.15 -2.85
C PRO A 157 7.42 -30.03 -3.13
N HIS A 158 7.63 -29.29 -4.22
CA HIS A 158 6.82 -28.14 -4.65
C HIS A 158 6.90 -26.89 -3.75
N ILE A 159 7.36 -26.97 -2.50
CA ILE A 159 7.64 -25.75 -1.72
C ILE A 159 8.93 -25.11 -2.23
N ALA A 160 8.77 -24.07 -3.06
CA ALA A 160 9.85 -23.49 -3.83
C ALA A 160 10.48 -22.25 -3.19
N GLY A 161 9.81 -21.62 -2.21
CA GLY A 161 10.33 -20.39 -1.63
C GLY A 161 9.47 -19.78 -0.55
N VAL A 162 9.88 -18.59 -0.10
CA VAL A 162 9.18 -17.75 0.87
C VAL A 162 9.16 -16.29 0.43
N LYS A 163 8.03 -15.62 0.62
CA LYS A 163 7.91 -14.18 0.77
C LYS A 163 8.08 -13.86 2.25
N GLU A 164 9.24 -13.30 2.60
CA GLU A 164 9.59 -12.97 3.99
C GLU A 164 9.24 -11.51 4.28
N ALA A 165 8.14 -11.30 5.01
CA ALA A 165 7.63 -9.98 5.40
C ALA A 165 7.57 -9.82 6.93
N SER A 166 8.49 -10.45 7.66
CA SER A 166 8.63 -10.24 9.11
C SER A 166 9.22 -8.87 9.44
N GLY A 167 9.95 -8.26 8.50
CA GLY A 167 10.76 -7.06 8.73
C GLY A 167 12.01 -7.32 9.58
N ASN A 168 12.27 -8.57 9.99
CA ASN A 168 13.38 -8.95 10.84
C ASN A 168 14.57 -9.42 10.00
N ILE A 169 15.52 -8.52 9.76
CA ILE A 169 16.74 -8.82 8.98
C ILE A 169 17.58 -9.94 9.59
N ALA A 170 17.62 -10.08 10.93
CA ALA A 170 18.35 -11.17 11.56
C ALA A 170 17.73 -12.53 11.23
N GLN A 171 16.40 -12.63 11.32
CA GLN A 171 15.67 -13.83 10.91
C GLN A 171 15.86 -14.14 9.42
N ILE A 172 15.80 -13.13 8.55
CA ILE A 172 16.00 -13.33 7.11
C ILE A 172 17.41 -13.84 6.84
N ALA A 173 18.43 -13.33 7.53
CA ALA A 173 19.78 -13.84 7.43
C ALA A 173 19.87 -15.31 7.87
N GLU A 174 19.23 -15.69 8.98
CA GLU A 174 19.16 -17.09 9.42
C GLU A 174 18.49 -17.98 8.37
N VAL A 175 17.36 -17.53 7.80
CA VAL A 175 16.67 -18.25 6.73
C VAL A 175 17.58 -18.47 5.53
N CYS A 176 18.21 -17.42 4.99
CA CYS A 176 19.10 -17.55 3.83
C CYS A 176 20.28 -18.50 4.06
N ASN A 177 20.70 -18.72 5.31
CA ASN A 177 21.78 -19.66 5.65
C ASN A 177 21.28 -21.08 5.97
N ALA A 178 20.00 -21.24 6.32
CA ALA A 178 19.42 -22.52 6.74
C ALA A 178 18.71 -23.27 5.62
N VAL A 179 18.19 -22.56 4.61
CA VAL A 179 17.49 -23.18 3.46
C VAL A 179 18.47 -23.59 2.35
N PRO A 180 18.13 -24.58 1.52
CA PRO A 180 18.93 -24.95 0.35
C PRO A 180 19.09 -23.79 -0.65
N GLU A 181 20.18 -23.78 -1.43
CA GLU A 181 20.49 -22.72 -2.41
C GLU A 181 19.40 -22.52 -3.48
N HIS A 182 18.63 -23.57 -3.79
CA HIS A 182 17.53 -23.51 -4.77
C HIS A 182 16.23 -22.92 -4.19
N PHE A 183 16.14 -22.73 -2.87
CA PHE A 183 14.97 -22.18 -2.21
C PHE A 183 14.90 -20.66 -2.37
N LEU A 184 13.79 -20.15 -2.92
CA LEU A 184 13.64 -18.77 -3.31
C LEU A 184 13.23 -17.88 -2.13
N VAL A 185 14.13 -17.03 -1.62
CA VAL A 185 13.80 -16.04 -0.58
C VAL A 185 13.50 -14.69 -1.23
N PHE A 186 12.23 -14.26 -1.20
CA PHE A 186 11.79 -12.95 -1.65
C PHE A 186 11.60 -12.01 -0.44
N SER A 187 12.02 -10.76 -0.57
CA SER A 187 11.56 -9.72 0.36
C SER A 187 10.04 -9.56 0.22
N GLY A 188 9.35 -9.38 1.34
CA GLY A 188 7.95 -8.97 1.38
C GLY A 188 7.76 -7.54 1.88
N ASP A 189 8.85 -6.80 2.10
CA ASP A 189 8.87 -5.40 2.51
C ASP A 189 9.74 -4.59 1.54
N ASP A 190 9.13 -3.59 0.90
CA ASP A 190 9.75 -2.72 -0.10
C ASP A 190 11.00 -2.00 0.43
N ALA A 191 10.94 -1.48 1.66
CA ALA A 191 11.98 -0.62 2.22
C ALA A 191 13.29 -1.39 2.53
N ILE A 192 13.21 -2.69 2.75
CA ILE A 192 14.35 -3.54 3.10
C ILE A 192 14.79 -4.50 1.97
N THR A 193 14.29 -4.30 0.75
CA THR A 193 14.64 -5.16 -0.40
C THR A 193 16.16 -5.30 -0.61
N LEU A 194 16.90 -4.20 -0.53
CA LEU A 194 18.35 -4.22 -0.77
C LEU A 194 19.13 -5.10 0.20
N PRO A 195 18.99 -4.96 1.54
CA PRO A 195 19.68 -5.87 2.46
C PRO A 195 19.23 -7.32 2.31
N VAL A 196 17.96 -7.60 1.97
CA VAL A 196 17.50 -8.97 1.71
C VAL A 196 18.22 -9.59 0.51
N ILE A 197 18.34 -8.85 -0.61
CA ILE A 197 19.10 -9.33 -1.78
C ILE A 197 20.58 -9.52 -1.44
N ALA A 198 21.18 -8.62 -0.66
CA ALA A 198 22.57 -8.74 -0.23
C ALA A 198 22.84 -10.00 0.62
N LEU A 199 21.82 -10.51 1.31
CA LEU A 199 21.87 -11.74 2.12
C LEU A 199 21.58 -13.02 1.31
N GLY A 200 21.34 -12.92 0.00
CA GLY A 200 21.02 -14.06 -0.86
C GLY A 200 19.57 -14.12 -1.35
N GLY A 201 18.75 -13.12 -1.00
CA GLY A 201 17.40 -13.00 -1.53
C GLY A 201 17.37 -12.86 -3.06
N VAL A 202 16.36 -13.47 -3.69
CA VAL A 202 16.23 -13.52 -5.16
C VAL A 202 15.35 -12.41 -5.74
N GLY A 203 14.83 -11.52 -4.90
CA GLY A 203 13.99 -10.42 -5.35
C GLY A 203 12.98 -9.95 -4.31
N ILE A 204 11.84 -9.45 -4.77
CA ILE A 204 10.78 -8.90 -3.93
C ILE A 204 9.39 -9.19 -4.50
N ILE A 205 8.41 -9.41 -3.62
CA ILE A 205 6.98 -9.30 -3.93
C ILE A 205 6.44 -7.99 -3.33
N SER A 206 6.35 -6.96 -4.17
CA SER A 206 6.32 -5.55 -3.83
C SER A 206 4.92 -4.94 -3.80
N VAL A 207 4.69 -3.98 -2.88
CA VAL A 207 3.51 -3.09 -2.93
C VAL A 207 3.81 -1.88 -3.82
N ALA A 208 4.93 -1.21 -3.60
CA ALA A 208 5.31 0.02 -4.31
C ALA A 208 5.40 -0.15 -5.84
N SER A 209 5.70 -1.35 -6.33
CA SER A 209 5.68 -1.69 -7.77
C SER A 209 4.32 -1.50 -8.43
N ASN A 210 3.22 -1.44 -7.67
CA ASN A 210 1.94 -1.01 -8.23
C ASN A 210 2.01 0.41 -8.80
N GLU A 211 2.76 1.32 -8.19
CA GLU A 211 2.84 2.74 -8.55
C GLU A 211 4.08 3.08 -9.39
N ILE A 212 5.18 2.37 -9.14
CA ILE A 212 6.49 2.57 -9.77
C ILE A 212 7.08 1.24 -10.27
N PRO A 213 6.37 0.51 -11.17
CA PRO A 213 6.79 -0.83 -11.59
C PRO A 213 8.16 -0.85 -12.25
N HIS A 214 8.44 0.12 -13.12
CA HIS A 214 9.72 0.22 -13.81
C HIS A 214 10.88 0.39 -12.83
N GLU A 215 10.74 1.32 -11.88
CA GLU A 215 11.82 1.66 -10.96
C GLU A 215 12.05 0.58 -9.91
N MET A 216 10.99 -0.11 -9.43
CA MET A 216 11.15 -1.25 -8.52
C MET A 216 11.81 -2.43 -9.21
N ALA A 217 11.48 -2.68 -10.48
CA ALA A 217 12.12 -3.71 -11.28
C ALA A 217 13.58 -3.36 -11.61
N GLU A 218 13.88 -2.10 -11.98
CA GLU A 218 15.25 -1.60 -12.19
C GLU A 218 16.09 -1.71 -10.91
N MET A 219 15.56 -1.27 -9.75
CA MET A 219 16.24 -1.35 -8.46
C MET A 219 16.60 -2.79 -8.11
N THR A 220 15.65 -3.70 -8.30
CA THR A 220 15.80 -5.12 -7.97
C THR A 220 16.80 -5.79 -8.91
N ARG A 221 16.71 -5.56 -10.23
CA ARG A 221 17.68 -6.07 -11.20
C ARG A 221 19.09 -5.53 -10.95
N ALA A 222 19.22 -4.23 -10.64
CA ALA A 222 20.51 -3.64 -10.30
C ALA A 222 21.14 -4.32 -9.08
N ALA A 223 20.37 -4.52 -8.00
CA ALA A 223 20.84 -5.22 -6.81
C ALA A 223 21.25 -6.67 -7.09
N LEU A 224 20.42 -7.43 -7.83
CA LEU A 224 20.71 -8.83 -8.21
C LEU A 224 21.95 -8.95 -9.11
N ASN A 225 22.29 -7.90 -9.85
CA ASN A 225 23.49 -7.81 -10.70
C ASN A 225 24.70 -7.17 -10.00
N ASN A 226 24.65 -6.99 -8.67
CA ASN A 226 25.68 -6.32 -7.87
C ASN A 226 25.96 -4.85 -8.22
N ASP A 227 25.07 -4.19 -8.97
CA ASP A 227 25.09 -2.73 -9.16
C ASP A 227 24.42 -2.01 -7.97
N TRP A 228 25.14 -2.01 -6.85
CA TRP A 228 24.69 -1.37 -5.62
C TRP A 228 24.63 0.15 -5.70
N VAL A 229 25.31 0.77 -6.67
CA VAL A 229 25.27 2.23 -6.84
C VAL A 229 23.91 2.63 -7.40
N SER A 230 23.48 2.01 -8.50
CA SER A 230 22.16 2.26 -9.09
C SER A 230 21.04 1.83 -8.14
N ALA A 231 21.15 0.64 -7.54
CA ALA A 231 20.13 0.14 -6.63
C ALA A 231 19.90 1.10 -5.44
N ARG A 232 20.97 1.59 -4.80
CA ARG A 232 20.85 2.56 -3.69
C ARG A 232 20.36 3.93 -4.14
N ARG A 233 20.69 4.37 -5.35
CA ARG A 233 20.18 5.64 -5.91
C ARG A 233 18.66 5.58 -6.05
N ILE A 234 18.12 4.50 -6.63
CA ILE A 234 16.68 4.32 -6.82
C ILE A 234 15.98 4.14 -5.47
N HIS A 235 16.52 3.28 -4.61
CA HIS A 235 15.99 3.07 -3.25
C HIS A 235 15.86 4.39 -2.47
N ARG A 236 16.92 5.21 -2.43
CA ARG A 236 16.88 6.52 -1.75
C ARG A 236 15.82 7.45 -2.31
N LYS A 237 15.61 7.46 -3.63
CA LYS A 237 14.60 8.31 -4.27
C LYS A 237 13.19 7.92 -3.84
N TYR A 238 12.90 6.62 -3.76
CA TYR A 238 11.54 6.12 -3.54
C TYR A 238 11.26 5.61 -2.11
N LEU A 239 12.24 5.61 -1.21
CA LEU A 239 12.08 5.12 0.17
C LEU A 239 10.88 5.75 0.89
N ALA A 240 10.68 7.06 0.74
CA ALA A 240 9.56 7.77 1.34
C ALA A 240 8.20 7.24 0.83
N LEU A 241 8.11 6.88 -0.46
CA LEU A 241 6.91 6.27 -1.05
C LEU A 241 6.70 4.85 -0.54
N MET A 242 7.76 4.04 -0.51
CA MET A 242 7.73 2.68 0.04
C MET A 242 7.20 2.67 1.48
N GLN A 243 7.71 3.56 2.34
CA GLN A 243 7.23 3.70 3.72
C GLN A 243 5.84 4.32 3.80
N GLY A 244 5.55 5.31 2.93
CA GLY A 244 4.25 5.95 2.81
C GLY A 244 3.13 4.96 2.52
N ASN A 245 3.44 3.88 1.79
CA ASN A 245 2.49 2.81 1.50
C ASN A 245 2.04 1.98 2.70
N PHE A 246 2.62 2.25 3.87
CA PHE A 246 2.26 1.63 5.15
C PHE A 246 1.96 2.67 6.25
N ILE A 247 1.73 3.95 5.89
CA ILE A 247 1.29 4.99 6.85
C ILE A 247 -0.08 4.64 7.48
N GLU A 248 -0.90 3.92 6.72
CA GLU A 248 -2.07 3.18 7.16
C GLU A 248 -2.01 1.77 6.58
N SER A 249 -2.94 0.88 6.97
CA SER A 249 -2.92 -0.52 6.51
C SER A 249 -3.00 -0.63 4.98
N ASN A 250 -1.99 -1.22 4.34
CA ASN A 250 -2.07 -1.62 2.93
C ASN A 250 -3.31 -2.53 2.69
N PRO A 251 -4.11 -2.29 1.62
CA PRO A 251 -3.81 -1.47 0.44
C PRO A 251 -4.39 -0.04 0.40
N LEU A 252 -4.78 0.56 1.54
CA LEU A 252 -5.33 1.92 1.56
C LEU A 252 -4.40 2.94 0.86
N PRO A 253 -3.12 3.10 1.29
CA PRO A 253 -2.21 4.05 0.66
C PRO A 253 -2.00 3.82 -0.84
N VAL A 254 -1.70 2.59 -1.24
CA VAL A 254 -1.34 2.28 -2.64
C VAL A 254 -2.49 2.55 -3.61
N LYS A 255 -3.73 2.20 -3.24
CA LYS A 255 -4.90 2.54 -4.05
C LYS A 255 -5.18 4.03 -4.05
N ALA A 256 -4.95 4.75 -2.94
CA ALA A 256 -5.07 6.20 -2.94
C ALA A 256 -4.07 6.87 -3.90
N VAL A 257 -2.81 6.40 -3.96
CA VAL A 257 -1.81 6.92 -4.92
C VAL A 257 -2.20 6.58 -6.35
N LEU A 258 -2.58 5.34 -6.64
CA LEU A 258 -3.04 4.94 -7.98
C LEU A 258 -4.27 5.74 -8.44
N ALA A 259 -5.20 6.06 -7.54
CA ALA A 259 -6.32 6.95 -7.85
C ALA A 259 -5.84 8.39 -8.15
N MET A 260 -4.87 8.92 -7.39
CA MET A 260 -4.25 10.21 -7.69
C MET A 260 -3.49 10.22 -9.02
N MET A 261 -2.99 9.06 -9.47
CA MET A 261 -2.39 8.85 -10.79
C MET A 261 -3.43 8.69 -11.91
N GLY A 262 -4.72 8.63 -11.58
CA GLY A 262 -5.80 8.40 -12.55
C GLY A 262 -5.85 6.97 -13.09
N LYS A 263 -5.29 5.99 -12.36
CA LYS A 263 -5.19 4.57 -12.80
C LYS A 263 -6.41 3.74 -12.39
N LEU A 264 -7.14 4.14 -11.35
CA LEU A 264 -8.33 3.45 -10.82
C LEU A 264 -9.22 4.40 -10.02
N GLU A 265 -10.43 3.97 -9.69
CA GLU A 265 -11.28 4.65 -8.70
C GLU A 265 -10.85 4.32 -7.27
N GLU A 266 -10.83 5.31 -6.37
CA GLU A 266 -10.47 5.11 -4.97
C GLU A 266 -11.61 4.45 -4.17
N VAL A 267 -11.84 3.16 -4.42
CA VAL A 267 -12.89 2.37 -3.76
C VAL A 267 -12.26 1.23 -2.96
N TYR A 268 -12.75 1.04 -1.75
CA TYR A 268 -12.35 -0.04 -0.83
C TYR A 268 -13.58 -0.84 -0.44
N ARG A 269 -13.41 -2.13 -0.14
CA ARG A 269 -14.48 -2.93 0.46
C ARG A 269 -14.32 -2.97 1.97
N LEU A 270 -15.43 -2.79 2.69
CA LEU A 270 -15.44 -2.97 4.15
C LEU A 270 -14.85 -4.34 4.53
N PRO A 271 -14.03 -4.43 5.59
CA PRO A 271 -13.83 -3.42 6.64
C PRO A 271 -12.78 -2.34 6.32
N LEU A 272 -12.19 -2.33 5.13
CA LEU A 272 -11.32 -1.25 4.70
C LEU A 272 -12.15 0.00 4.37
N ALA A 273 -11.64 1.16 4.74
CA ALA A 273 -12.33 2.44 4.61
C ALA A 273 -11.39 3.49 4.01
N PRO A 274 -11.93 4.60 3.47
CA PRO A 274 -11.12 5.69 2.95
C PRO A 274 -10.08 6.17 3.97
N MET A 275 -8.88 6.48 3.48
CA MET A 275 -7.78 6.99 4.30
C MET A 275 -8.20 8.24 5.08
N ARG A 276 -7.62 8.41 6.27
CA ARG A 276 -7.80 9.66 7.02
C ARG A 276 -7.23 10.84 6.22
N ARG A 277 -7.87 12.00 6.33
CA ARG A 277 -7.53 13.18 5.52
C ARG A 277 -6.07 13.63 5.70
N ASP A 278 -5.55 13.58 6.92
CA ASP A 278 -4.19 14.00 7.27
C ASP A 278 -3.11 13.05 6.75
N THR A 279 -3.32 11.73 6.84
CA THR A 279 -2.41 10.72 6.27
C THR A 279 -2.48 10.72 4.75
N ARG A 280 -3.69 10.85 4.17
CA ARG A 280 -3.87 11.01 2.72
C ARG A 280 -3.15 12.25 2.18
N SER A 281 -3.21 13.37 2.91
CA SER A 281 -2.49 14.61 2.56
C SER A 281 -0.97 14.45 2.65
N LYS A 282 -0.46 13.71 3.65
CA LYS A 282 0.97 13.38 3.74
C LYS A 282 1.40 12.49 2.58
N LEU A 283 0.61 11.46 2.27
CA LEU A 283 0.88 10.54 1.17
C LEU A 283 0.88 11.25 -0.19
N GLN A 284 -0.03 12.19 -0.41
CA GLN A 284 -0.03 13.01 -1.63
C GLN A 284 1.27 13.81 -1.79
N LYS A 285 1.82 14.38 -0.71
CA LYS A 285 3.11 15.08 -0.77
C LYS A 285 4.25 14.12 -1.13
N ILE A 286 4.28 12.95 -0.49
CA ILE A 286 5.26 11.90 -0.76
C ILE A 286 5.19 11.46 -2.24
N ALA A 287 3.99 11.21 -2.76
CA ALA A 287 3.77 10.82 -4.15
C ALA A 287 4.23 11.92 -5.14
N ALA A 288 3.96 13.19 -4.82
CA ALA A 288 4.40 14.33 -5.63
C ALA A 288 5.93 14.53 -5.59
N GLU A 289 6.58 14.27 -4.46
CA GLU A 289 8.03 14.31 -4.31
C GLU A 289 8.72 13.14 -5.02
N ALA A 290 8.11 11.96 -4.99
CA ALA A 290 8.54 10.79 -5.75
C ALA A 290 8.38 10.97 -7.28
N GLY A 291 7.52 11.91 -7.69
CA GLY A 291 7.26 12.24 -9.10
C GLY A 291 6.23 11.34 -9.77
N VAL A 292 5.43 10.58 -9.01
CA VAL A 292 4.39 9.69 -9.55
C VAL A 292 3.08 10.41 -9.84
N ILE A 293 2.87 11.56 -9.21
CA ILE A 293 1.77 12.48 -9.50
C ILE A 293 2.32 13.87 -9.78
N ALA A 294 1.58 14.68 -10.53
CA ALA A 294 1.92 16.08 -10.69
C ALA A 294 2.02 16.72 -9.30
N LYS A 295 3.11 17.47 -9.07
CA LYS A 295 3.15 18.37 -7.92
C LYS A 295 1.91 19.25 -8.05
N PRO A 296 1.10 19.40 -6.98
CA PRO A 296 0.06 20.41 -7.02
C PRO A 296 0.75 21.68 -7.47
N ALA A 297 0.27 22.27 -8.57
CA ALA A 297 0.76 23.57 -8.99
C ALA A 297 0.77 24.40 -7.71
N SER A 298 1.92 25.00 -7.38
CA SER A 298 1.85 26.14 -6.49
C SER A 298 0.82 27.02 -7.17
N GLY A 299 -0.39 27.08 -6.59
CA GLY A 299 -1.35 28.09 -7.03
C GLY A 299 -0.59 29.41 -7.05
N PRO A 300 -0.99 30.39 -7.88
CA PRO A 300 -0.47 31.73 -7.70
C PRO A 300 -0.48 31.99 -6.20
N SER A 301 0.64 32.43 -5.63
CA SER A 301 0.73 32.69 -4.21
C SER A 301 -0.26 33.81 -3.91
N GLU A 302 -1.53 33.46 -3.70
CA GLU A 302 -2.47 34.28 -2.98
C GLU A 302 -1.75 34.50 -1.66
N GLY A 303 -1.37 35.75 -1.40
CA GLY A 303 -0.61 36.10 -0.21
C GLY A 303 -1.26 35.46 1.01
N ILE A 304 -0.46 35.16 2.03
CA ILE A 304 -1.03 34.69 3.29
C ILE A 304 -1.94 35.80 3.81
N HIS A 305 -3.25 35.61 3.66
CA HIS A 305 -4.26 36.52 4.16
C HIS A 305 -4.71 36.09 5.55
N PHE A 306 -5.21 37.05 6.30
CA PHE A 306 -5.73 36.83 7.64
C PHE A 306 -7.22 37.13 7.66
N PHE A 307 -7.94 36.40 8.50
CA PHE A 307 -9.38 36.53 8.67
C PHE A 307 -9.75 36.52 10.14
N ILE A 308 -10.85 37.19 10.48
CA ILE A 308 -11.42 37.17 11.82
C ILE A 308 -12.75 36.43 11.77
N TYR A 309 -12.88 35.36 12.56
CA TYR A 309 -14.13 34.65 12.78
C TYR A 309 -14.84 35.21 14.00
N GLU A 310 -15.98 35.84 13.80
CA GLU A 310 -16.86 36.38 14.83
C GLU A 310 -17.99 35.38 15.13
N ASN A 311 -18.16 35.02 16.40
CA ASN A 311 -19.19 34.09 16.85
C ASN A 311 -19.97 34.67 18.04
N TRP A 312 -21.29 34.76 17.88
CA TRP A 312 -22.19 35.33 18.88
C TRP A 312 -22.88 34.27 19.77
N LEU A 313 -22.66 32.97 19.53
CA LEU A 313 -23.27 31.86 20.29
C LEU A 313 -22.37 31.25 21.37
N ALA A 314 -21.05 31.38 21.25
CA ALA A 314 -20.07 30.69 22.12
C ALA A 314 -19.85 31.36 23.50
N GLY A 315 -20.92 31.81 24.15
CA GLY A 315 -20.86 32.62 25.37
C GLY A 315 -20.64 34.10 25.05
N PRO A 316 -19.88 34.86 25.86
CA PRO A 316 -19.66 36.28 25.59
C PRO A 316 -19.04 36.46 24.20
N HIS A 317 -19.60 37.39 23.42
CA HIS A 317 -19.25 37.66 22.02
C HIS A 317 -17.73 37.53 21.76
N LYS A 318 -17.35 36.54 20.95
CA LYS A 318 -15.95 36.10 20.78
C LYS A 318 -15.51 36.23 19.32
N ILE A 319 -14.24 36.61 19.14
CA ILE A 319 -13.56 36.55 17.84
C ILE A 319 -12.29 35.69 17.89
N VAL A 320 -11.95 35.07 16.76
CA VAL A 320 -10.74 34.28 16.56
C VAL A 320 -10.03 34.67 15.27
N LEU A 321 -8.73 34.97 15.32
CA LEU A 321 -7.91 35.22 14.12
C LEU A 321 -7.44 33.92 13.48
N HIS A 322 -7.47 33.86 12.14
CA HIS A 322 -7.05 32.72 11.34
C HIS A 322 -6.19 33.13 10.14
N ARG A 323 -5.20 32.31 9.78
CA ARG A 323 -4.54 32.37 8.45
C ARG A 323 -5.45 31.77 7.38
N SER A 324 -5.35 32.25 6.15
CA SER A 324 -6.09 31.77 4.98
C SER A 324 -5.96 30.24 4.76
N THR A 325 -4.85 29.66 5.22
CA THR A 325 -4.51 28.23 5.13
C THR A 325 -4.92 27.38 6.34
N CYS A 326 -5.69 27.93 7.30
CA CYS A 326 -6.05 27.24 8.54
C CYS A 326 -7.04 26.07 8.34
N GLY A 327 -6.56 24.82 8.49
CA GLY A 327 -7.38 23.60 8.32
C GLY A 327 -8.18 23.12 9.54
N GLN A 328 -8.06 23.77 10.71
CA GLN A 328 -8.54 23.23 12.00
C GLN A 328 -9.91 23.74 12.47
N CYS A 329 -10.52 24.73 11.82
CA CYS A 329 -11.78 25.33 12.27
C CYS A 329 -12.81 25.34 11.14
N ASN A 330 -14.08 25.05 11.48
CA ASN A 330 -15.25 24.83 10.61
C ASN A 330 -15.06 25.25 9.14
N HIS A 331 -14.55 24.31 8.33
CA HIS A 331 -14.40 24.36 6.87
C HIS A 331 -13.12 24.99 6.27
N GLY A 332 -12.04 25.12 7.04
CA GLY A 332 -10.67 24.82 6.57
C GLY A 332 -9.98 25.75 5.56
N ARG A 333 -10.62 26.84 5.12
CA ARG A 333 -10.01 27.93 4.35
C ARG A 333 -10.60 29.22 4.90
N GLY A 334 -9.76 30.22 5.18
CA GLY A 334 -10.25 31.55 5.57
C GLY A 334 -11.29 32.00 4.54
N ARG A 335 -12.57 31.94 4.92
CA ARG A 335 -13.66 32.14 3.98
C ARG A 335 -13.69 33.64 3.61
N PRO A 336 -14.00 33.98 2.34
CA PRO A 336 -14.30 35.35 1.96
C PRO A 336 -15.35 35.95 2.90
N SER A 337 -15.31 37.26 3.10
CA SER A 337 -16.22 37.95 4.00
C SER A 337 -17.69 37.67 3.64
N GLY A 338 -18.50 37.41 4.67
CA GLY A 338 -19.90 37.00 4.48
C GLY A 338 -20.55 36.53 5.78
N HIS A 339 -21.88 36.44 5.75
CA HIS A 339 -22.68 35.85 6.82
C HIS A 339 -22.82 34.36 6.57
N ASP A 340 -22.48 33.53 7.57
CA ASP A 340 -22.88 32.12 7.55
C ASP A 340 -24.32 32.00 8.06
N ALA A 341 -25.03 30.94 7.67
CA ALA A 341 -26.47 30.80 7.89
C ALA A 341 -26.90 30.76 9.36
N ASN A 342 -25.96 30.72 10.31
CA ASN A 342 -26.22 30.63 11.74
C ASN A 342 -25.18 31.42 12.57
N HIS A 343 -25.48 32.68 12.89
CA HIS A 343 -24.88 33.43 14.02
C HIS A 343 -23.33 33.52 14.05
N ALA A 344 -22.69 33.58 12.89
CA ALA A 344 -21.27 33.86 12.76
C ALA A 344 -20.95 34.67 11.50
N ARG A 345 -19.84 35.41 11.54
CA ARG A 345 -19.37 36.25 10.43
C ARG A 345 -17.87 36.19 10.26
N TRP A 346 -17.42 36.18 9.01
CA TRP A 346 -16.01 36.30 8.66
C TRP A 346 -15.69 37.73 8.20
N HIS A 347 -14.58 38.28 8.71
CA HIS A 347 -14.01 39.56 8.29
C HIS A 347 -12.65 39.37 7.62
N GLY A 348 -12.36 40.18 6.60
CA GLY A 348 -11.16 40.09 5.76
C GLY A 348 -11.47 40.00 4.26
N PRO A 349 -10.49 39.66 3.41
CA PRO A 349 -9.10 39.32 3.77
C PRO A 349 -8.30 40.54 4.25
N TYR A 350 -7.46 40.34 5.27
CA TYR A 350 -6.41 41.29 5.66
C TYR A 350 -5.07 40.83 5.07
N ALA A 351 -4.25 41.76 4.59
CA ALA A 351 -2.99 41.43 3.94
C ALA A 351 -1.90 41.03 4.96
N THR A 352 -1.97 41.56 6.19
CA THR A 352 -1.01 41.25 7.25
C THR A 352 -1.69 40.88 8.57
N LEU A 353 -0.93 40.22 9.45
CA LEU A 353 -1.41 39.89 10.80
C LEU A 353 -1.66 41.16 11.64
N SER A 354 -0.88 42.22 11.41
CA SER A 354 -1.05 43.50 12.12
C SER A 354 -2.39 44.13 11.78
N GLU A 355 -2.74 44.19 10.50
CA GLU A 355 -4.03 44.73 10.04
C GLU A 355 -5.21 43.94 10.63
N ALA A 356 -5.10 42.61 10.66
CA ALA A 356 -6.14 41.78 11.27
C ALA A 356 -6.25 42.01 12.78
N ARG A 357 -5.12 42.22 13.48
CA ARG A 357 -5.12 42.54 14.92
C ARG A 357 -5.76 43.90 15.21
N GLU A 358 -5.42 44.92 14.44
CA GLU A 358 -6.00 46.26 14.56
C GLU A 358 -7.50 46.23 14.30
N ALA A 359 -7.92 45.56 13.21
CA ALA A 359 -9.34 45.37 12.92
C ALA A 359 -10.06 44.65 14.06
N SER A 360 -9.46 43.60 14.64
CA SER A 360 -10.02 42.87 15.79
C SER A 360 -10.21 43.74 17.04
N GLN A 361 -9.35 44.74 17.26
CA GLN A 361 -9.45 45.68 18.39
C GLN A 361 -10.57 46.70 18.19
N SER A 362 -10.82 47.10 16.93
CA SER A 362 -11.87 48.05 16.57
C SER A 362 -13.30 47.49 16.68
N MET A 363 -13.47 46.16 16.76
CA MET A 363 -14.78 45.51 16.85
C MET A 363 -15.43 45.76 18.23
N THR A 364 -16.61 46.37 18.21
CA THR A 364 -17.38 46.71 19.41
C THR A 364 -18.18 45.51 19.94
N GLY A 365 -18.39 45.47 21.25
CA GLY A 365 -19.14 44.40 21.90
C GLY A 365 -18.42 43.05 21.98
N VAL A 366 -17.19 42.93 21.47
CA VAL A 366 -16.37 41.72 21.57
C VAL A 366 -15.73 41.63 22.95
N LEU A 367 -16.04 40.56 23.67
CA LEU A 367 -15.60 40.28 25.04
C LEU A 367 -14.39 39.34 25.09
N ILE A 368 -14.21 38.47 24.09
CA ILE A 368 -13.07 37.55 24.00
C ILE A 368 -12.40 37.68 22.63
N ARG A 369 -11.10 37.97 22.63
CA ARG A 369 -10.25 38.00 21.43
C ARG A 369 -9.19 36.92 21.57
N SER A 370 -9.05 36.06 20.57
CA SER A 370 -8.07 34.96 20.60
C SER A 370 -7.47 34.72 19.22
N GLU A 371 -6.31 34.09 19.19
CA GLU A 371 -5.64 33.68 17.96
C GLU A 371 -5.70 32.16 17.85
N CYS A 372 -6.05 31.66 16.66
CA CYS A 372 -5.98 30.22 16.39
C CYS A 372 -4.51 29.78 16.38
N LYS A 373 -4.25 28.49 16.66
CA LYS A 373 -2.91 27.88 16.53
C LYS A 373 -2.27 28.00 15.13
N CYS A 374 -3.04 28.41 14.13
CA CYS A 374 -2.52 28.67 12.79
C CYS A 374 -1.82 30.03 12.65
N ILE A 375 -2.08 30.97 13.55
CA ILE A 375 -1.42 32.28 13.66
C ILE A 375 -0.10 32.08 14.39
#